data_AF-A0A0M4LT43-F1
#
_entry.id   AF-A0A0M4LT43-F1
#
_cell.length_a   1.000
_cell.length_b   1.000
_cell.length_c   1.000
_cell.angle_alpha   90.00
_cell.angle_beta   90.00
_cell.angle_gamma   90.00
#
_symmetry.space_group_name_H-M   'P 1'
#
loop_
_entity.id
_entity.type
_entity.pdbx_description
1 polymer ?
#
loop_
_entity_poly.entity_id
_entity_poly.type
_entity_poly.pdbx_seq_one_letter_code
_entity_poly.pdbx_strand_id
1 'polypeptide(L)'
;MEIVRIANFADPYSSWRRGGNENRNGMIRRHPPKRTPIAPPSMARELQEIVDETDNRPMRVLGHRTPAEAFADELLEPAANKDVALTNR
;
A
#
# COMPACT_ATOMS: atom_id res chain seq x y z
N MET A 1 9.14 -20.04 -15.41
CA MET A 1 7.88 -19.63 -14.76
C MET A 1 7.71 -18.15 -15.04
N GLU A 2 6.92 -17.80 -16.05
CA GLU A 2 6.69 -16.40 -16.40
C GLU A 2 5.64 -15.85 -15.44
N ILE A 3 6.01 -14.88 -14.61
CA ILE A 3 5.06 -14.20 -13.72
C ILE A 3 4.27 -13.23 -14.60
N VAL A 4 3.10 -13.66 -15.08
CA VAL A 4 2.15 -12.75 -15.72
C VAL A 4 1.65 -11.77 -14.65
N ARG A 5 2.02 -10.49 -14.80
CA ARG A 5 1.51 -9.42 -13.94
C ARG A 5 0.23 -8.87 -14.54
N ILE A 6 -0.87 -8.95 -13.80
CA ILE A 6 -2.14 -8.30 -14.16
C ILE A 6 -2.07 -6.83 -13.71
N ALA A 7 -2.41 -5.91 -14.61
CA ALA A 7 -2.46 -4.47 -14.33
C ALA A 7 -3.92 -4.01 -14.26
N ASN A 8 -4.35 -3.49 -13.10
CA ASN A 8 -5.70 -2.99 -12.88
C ASN A 8 -5.70 -1.46 -12.81
N PHE A 9 -6.58 -0.83 -13.58
CA PHE A 9 -6.76 0.63 -13.60
C PHE A 9 -8.11 1.01 -13.00
N ALA A 10 -8.19 2.23 -12.45
CA ALA A 10 -9.47 2.78 -12.02
C ALA A 10 -10.28 3.25 -13.23
N ASP A 11 -11.60 3.05 -13.19
CA ASP A 11 -12.49 3.56 -14.24
C ASP A 11 -12.41 5.10 -14.34
N PRO A 12 -12.67 5.65 -15.54
CA PRO A 12 -12.77 7.10 -15.72
C PRO A 12 -13.73 7.72 -14.72
N TYR A 13 -13.37 8.90 -14.21
CA TYR A 13 -14.16 9.68 -13.24
C TYR A 13 -14.49 8.96 -11.93
N SER A 14 -13.84 7.83 -11.65
CA SER A 14 -14.09 7.01 -10.45
C SER A 14 -12.97 7.15 -9.40
N SER A 15 -12.72 8.38 -8.95
CA SER A 15 -11.63 8.70 -8.01
C SER A 15 -11.72 7.90 -6.70
N TRP A 16 -12.93 7.55 -6.24
CA TRP A 16 -13.14 6.76 -5.02
C TRP A 16 -12.47 5.37 -5.06
N ARG A 17 -12.27 4.78 -6.25
CA ARG A 17 -11.56 3.50 -6.40
C ARG A 17 -10.09 3.55 -5.98
N ARG A 18 -9.54 4.75 -5.78
CA ARG A 18 -8.16 4.99 -5.32
C ARG A 18 -8.07 5.65 -3.96
N GLY A 19 -9.19 5.84 -3.26
CA GLY A 19 -9.23 6.63 -2.02
C GLY A 19 -8.25 6.16 -0.94
N GLY A 20 -8.06 4.84 -0.80
CA GLY A 20 -7.07 4.27 0.13
C GLY A 20 -5.63 4.68 -0.21
N ASN A 21 -5.24 4.55 -1.48
CA ASN A 21 -3.91 4.91 -1.97
C ASN A 21 -3.68 6.42 -1.86
N GLU A 22 -4.69 7.24 -2.16
CA GLU A 22 -4.59 8.70 -2.04
C GLU A 22 -4.41 9.15 -0.59
N ASN A 23 -5.14 8.55 0.35
CA ASN A 23 -4.98 8.80 1.77
C ASN A 23 -3.56 8.46 2.26
N ARG A 24 -3.03 7.30 1.85
CA ARG A 24 -1.67 6.87 2.20
C ARG A 24 -0.59 7.75 1.57
N ASN A 25 -0.74 8.09 0.29
CA ASN A 25 0.15 9.04 -0.39
C ASN A 25 0.14 10.42 0.27
N GLY A 26 -1.01 10.87 0.77
CA GLY A 26 -1.14 12.11 1.51
C GLY A 26 -0.33 12.13 2.80
N MET A 27 -0.23 10.99 3.50
CA MET A 27 0.61 10.84 4.69
C MET A 27 2.10 10.91 4.33
N ILE A 28 2.54 10.13 3.35
CA ILE A 28 3.95 10.10 2.89
C ILE A 28 4.43 11.50 2.48
N ARG A 29 3.57 12.29 1.81
CA ARG A 29 3.90 13.65 1.36
C ARG A 29 4.06 14.68 2.48
N ARG A 30 3.76 14.34 3.74
CA ARG A 30 3.97 15.25 4.89
C ARG A 30 5.40 15.25 5.41
N HIS A 31 6.17 14.21 5.11
CA HIS A 31 7.54 14.08 5.61
C HIS A 31 8.53 14.96 4.83
N PRO A 32 8.69 14.79 3.50
CA PRO A 32 9.63 15.63 2.77
C PRO A 32 9.06 17.04 2.56
N PRO A 33 9.88 18.09 2.69
CA PRO A 33 9.50 19.42 2.25
C PRO A 33 9.08 19.43 0.78
N LYS A 34 8.20 20.37 0.41
CA LYS A 34 7.80 20.53 -0.99
C LYS A 34 9.03 20.79 -1.86
N ARG A 35 9.07 20.14 -3.03
CA ARG A 35 10.14 20.26 -4.04
C ARG A 35 11.50 19.70 -3.60
N THR A 36 11.55 18.93 -2.51
CA THR A 36 12.76 18.17 -2.16
C THR A 36 12.98 17.04 -3.17
N PRO A 37 14.14 16.97 -3.84
CA PRO A 37 14.47 15.84 -4.71
C PRO A 37 14.67 14.58 -3.85
N ILE A 38 14.01 13.48 -4.22
CA ILE A 38 14.20 12.18 -3.57
C ILE A 38 15.45 11.54 -4.19
N ALA A 39 16.56 11.50 -3.45
CA ALA A 39 17.86 11.05 -3.96
C ALA A 39 18.47 9.93 -3.10
N PRO A 40 18.16 8.65 -3.37
CA PRO A 40 18.92 7.52 -2.84
C PRO A 40 20.36 7.53 -3.43
N PRO A 41 21.41 7.13 -2.67
CA PRO A 41 21.36 6.53 -1.34
C PRO A 41 21.32 7.56 -0.19
N SER A 42 21.56 8.85 -0.46
CA SER A 42 21.70 9.88 0.59
C SER A 42 20.49 9.98 1.51
N MET A 43 19.29 9.74 0.98
CA MET A 43 18.03 9.77 1.73
C MET A 43 17.51 8.39 2.13
N ALA A 44 18.25 7.31 1.90
CA ALA A 44 17.74 5.95 2.11
C ALA A 44 17.24 5.71 3.55
N ARG A 45 17.95 6.26 4.55
CA ARG A 45 17.57 6.16 5.96
C ARG A 45 16.25 6.88 6.25
N GLU A 46 16.12 8.13 5.82
CA GLU A 46 14.90 8.92 6.01
C GLU A 46 13.69 8.29 5.31
N LEU A 47 13.89 7.75 4.10
CA LEU A 47 12.84 7.04 3.39
C LEU A 47 12.43 5.76 4.12
N GLN A 48 13.38 5.02 4.68
CA GLN A 48 13.07 3.83 5.48
C GLN A 48 12.29 4.19 6.74
N GLU A 49 12.66 5.26 7.45
CA GLU A 49 11.91 5.75 8.62
C GLU A 49 10.45 6.08 8.27
N ILE A 50 10.21 6.69 7.09
CA ILE A 50 8.86 6.98 6.60
C ILE A 50 8.07 5.70 6.31
N VAL A 51 8.71 4.69 5.72
CA VAL A 51 8.10 3.38 5.46
C VAL A 51 7.75 2.70 6.77
N ASP A 52 8.70 2.64 7.70
CA ASP A 52 8.52 1.99 9.00
C ASP A 52 7.39 2.66 9.79
N GLU A 53 7.33 3.99 9.82
CA GLU A 53 6.22 4.70 10.46
C GLU A 53 4.88 4.37 9.76
N THR A 54 4.86 4.38 8.43
CA THR A 54 3.66 4.13 7.62
C THR A 54 3.10 2.73 7.84
N ASP A 55 3.97 1.73 7.90
CA ASP A 55 3.61 0.32 7.99
C ASP A 55 3.28 -0.11 9.42
N ASN A 56 3.87 0.55 10.43
CA ASN A 56 3.58 0.29 11.84
C ASN A 56 2.50 1.21 12.42
N ARG A 57 1.89 2.09 11.60
CA ARG A 57 0.82 2.98 12.07
C ARG A 57 -0.51 2.23 12.24
N PRO A 58 -1.11 2.20 13.45
CA PRO A 58 -2.43 1.63 13.67
C PRO A 58 -3.50 2.28 12.78
N MET A 59 -4.30 1.47 12.09
CA MET A 59 -5.39 1.96 11.24
C MET A 59 -6.75 1.52 11.76
N ARG A 60 -7.68 2.48 11.97
CA ARG A 60 -9.04 2.19 12.42
C ARG A 60 -9.78 1.22 11.49
N VAL A 61 -9.55 1.32 10.18
CA VAL A 61 -10.15 0.42 9.17
C VAL A 61 -9.71 -1.04 9.33
N LEU A 62 -8.56 -1.28 9.96
CA LEU A 62 -8.03 -2.63 10.26
C LEU A 62 -8.35 -3.08 11.69
N GLY A 63 -9.27 -2.40 12.38
CA GLY A 63 -9.55 -2.68 13.79
C GLY A 63 -8.40 -2.26 14.72
N HIS A 64 -7.72 -1.15 14.39
CA HIS A 64 -6.56 -0.63 15.11
C HIS A 64 -5.28 -1.48 15.00
N ARG A 65 -5.25 -2.49 14.12
CA ARG A 65 -4.02 -3.17 13.71
C ARG A 65 -3.18 -2.30 12.78
N THR A 66 -1.90 -2.62 12.67
CA THR A 66 -0.98 -2.00 11.73
C THR A 66 -1.11 -2.66 10.34
N PRO A 67 -0.81 -1.93 9.25
CA PRO A 67 -0.69 -2.50 7.93
C PRO A 67 0.26 -3.70 7.86
N ALA A 68 1.40 -3.64 8.56
CA ALA A 68 2.37 -4.72 8.61
C ALA A 68 1.77 -6.00 9.22
N GLU A 69 1.04 -5.87 10.34
CA GLU A 69 0.35 -6.99 10.98
C GLU A 69 -0.71 -7.59 10.05
N ALA A 70 -1.60 -6.77 9.50
CA ALA A 70 -2.66 -7.25 8.62
C ALA A 70 -2.12 -7.90 7.34
N PHE A 71 -1.00 -7.38 6.80
CA PHE A 71 -0.35 -7.98 5.63
C PHE A 71 0.29 -9.33 5.95
N ALA A 72 0.92 -9.47 7.12
CA ALA A 72 1.48 -10.74 7.57
C ALA A 72 0.40 -11.81 7.74
N ASP A 73 -0.75 -11.45 8.32
CA ASP A 73 -1.90 -12.36 8.47
C ASP A 73 -2.38 -12.90 7.11
N GLU A 74 -2.57 -12.02 6.11
CA GLU A 74 -3.02 -12.41 4.76
C GLU A 74 -2.01 -13.29 4.01
N LEU A 75 -0.71 -13.06 4.21
CA LEU A 75 0.34 -13.91 3.62
C LEU A 75 0.42 -15.30 4.25
N LEU A 76 -0.01 -15.45 5.50
CA LEU A 76 -0.06 -16.72 6.24
C LEU A 76 -1.32 -17.55 5.92
N GLU A 77 -2.32 -16.96 5.27
CA GLU A 77 -3.55 -17.61 4.77
C GLU A 77 -3.55 -17.94 3.23
N PRO A 78 -2.47 -18.45 2.61
CA PRO A 78 -2.35 -18.45 1.15
C PRO A 78 -3.09 -19.59 0.41
N ALA A 79 -4.03 -20.32 1.03
CA ALA A 79 -4.55 -21.57 0.45
C ALA A 79 -6.08 -21.78 0.42
N ALA A 80 -6.91 -21.02 1.13
CA ALA A 80 -8.34 -21.34 1.20
C ALA A 80 -9.23 -20.63 0.15
N ASN A 81 -8.81 -19.48 -0.38
CA ASN A 81 -9.68 -18.60 -1.18
C ASN A 81 -9.06 -18.17 -2.51
N LYS A 82 -8.65 -19.12 -3.37
CA LYS A 82 -8.23 -18.81 -4.75
C LYS A 82 -9.35 -18.93 -5.79
N ASP A 83 -10.50 -19.49 -5.40
CA ASP A 83 -11.59 -19.77 -6.33
C ASP A 83 -12.56 -18.58 -6.53
N VAL A 84 -12.48 -17.53 -5.70
CA VAL A 84 -13.42 -16.39 -5.78
C VAL A 84 -12.92 -15.28 -6.73
N ALA A 85 -11.62 -15.19 -7.01
CA ALA A 85 -11.06 -14.10 -7.81
C ALA A 85 -11.13 -14.30 -9.34
N LEU A 86 -11.57 -15.48 -9.82
CA LEU A 86 -11.78 -15.76 -11.24
C LEU A 86 -13.25 -15.70 -11.69
N THR A 87 -14.16 -15.31 -10.79
CA THR A 87 -15.58 -15.15 -11.10
C THR A 87 -16.02 -13.71 -10.88
N ASN A 88 -15.55 -12.79 -11.70
CA ASN A 88 -16.36 -11.65 -12.11
C ASN A 88 -16.07 -11.40 -13.60
N ARG A 89 -17.17 -11.43 -14.37
CA ARG A 89 -17.27 -11.33 -15.82
C ARG A 89 -16.48 -10.18 -16.44
#